data_AF-A0A6I4ZXD6-F1
#
_entry.id   AF-A0A6I4ZXD6-F1
#
_cell.length_a   1.000
_cell.length_b   1.000
_cell.length_c   1.000
_cell.angle_alpha   90.00
_cell.angle_beta   90.00
_cell.angle_gamma   90.00
#
_symmetry.space_group_name_H-M   'P 1'
#
loop_
_entity.id
_entity.type
_entity.pdbx_description
1 polymer ?
#
loop_
_entity_poly.entity_id
_entity_poly.type
_entity_poly.pdbx_seq_one_letter_code
_entity_poly.pdbx_strand_id
1 'polypeptide(L)'
;MRKLNGLLVIILFLTISMPSNVSAYSYGDPSKEKIAEVHENMMTKLNQSPPNFNEAEALFNTIKEEVSMHMGEDVSQVILNSLEEEDKEATIKNMQKLLALNISRRLEAVEKNFDEYDTSKKLLAKGFDTYEALSPVIAAKNAELDTNLKAEFDKALEALGNPGLFGVGEKESDKEQFIESKSFILDKLKEPLNIEEYSAGHFTESATAGESENQSDKDQYTDFSELKNWLPIVILAVIIIAVFLYVRKRRT
;
A
#
# COMPACT_ATOMS: atom_id res chain seq x y z
N MET A 1 50.47 -9.06 16.65
CA MET A 1 49.38 -9.82 16.01
C MET A 1 48.19 -10.12 16.94
N ARG A 2 48.38 -10.47 18.22
CA ARG A 2 47.25 -10.71 19.16
C ARG A 2 46.31 -9.52 19.44
N LYS A 3 46.80 -8.28 19.38
CA LYS A 3 46.00 -7.07 19.63
C LYS A 3 45.13 -6.61 18.46
N LEU A 4 45.44 -7.04 17.23
CA LEU A 4 44.67 -6.68 16.03
C LEU A 4 43.39 -7.54 15.91
N ASN A 5 43.45 -8.80 16.36
CA ASN A 5 42.29 -9.70 16.37
C ASN A 5 41.22 -9.27 17.39
N GLY A 6 41.61 -8.65 18.51
CA GLY A 6 40.65 -8.13 19.49
C GLY A 6 39.86 -6.92 18.97
N LEU A 7 40.51 -6.04 18.21
CA LEU A 7 39.86 -4.87 17.62
C LEU A 7 38.82 -5.26 16.56
N LEU A 8 39.13 -6.28 15.74
CA LEU A 8 38.23 -6.82 14.73
C LEU A 8 36.97 -7.44 15.34
N VAL A 9 37.10 -8.13 16.48
CA VAL A 9 35.95 -8.72 17.21
C VAL A 9 35.07 -7.64 17.83
N ILE A 10 35.66 -6.55 18.34
CA ILE A 10 34.91 -5.41 18.90
C ILE A 10 34.16 -4.64 17.81
N ILE A 11 34.78 -4.41 16.65
CA ILE A 11 34.11 -3.76 15.50
C ILE A 11 32.95 -4.61 15.00
N LEU A 12 33.12 -5.94 14.93
CA LEU A 12 32.06 -6.87 14.51
C LEU A 12 30.87 -6.87 15.50
N PHE A 13 31.14 -6.79 16.80
CA PHE A 13 30.09 -6.69 17.83
C PHE A 13 29.31 -5.37 17.77
N LEU A 14 29.98 -4.26 17.44
CA LEU A 14 29.35 -2.95 17.29
C LEU A 14 28.43 -2.89 16.06
N THR A 15 28.75 -3.61 14.97
CA THR A 15 27.88 -3.67 13.79
C THR A 15 26.63 -4.52 13.96
N ILE A 16 26.65 -5.51 14.86
CA ILE A 16 25.50 -6.41 15.13
C ILE A 16 24.51 -5.77 16.12
N SER A 17 24.94 -4.77 16.89
CA SER A 17 24.14 -4.13 17.93
C SER A 17 23.34 -2.91 17.42
N MET A 18 23.43 -2.58 16.14
CA MET A 18 22.53 -1.57 15.57
C MET A 18 21.18 -2.24 15.29
N PRO A 19 20.07 -1.74 15.88
CA PRO A 19 18.75 -2.22 15.50
C PRO A 19 18.54 -1.87 14.02
N SER A 20 18.61 -2.87 13.17
CA SER A 20 18.14 -2.76 11.80
C SER A 20 16.62 -2.64 11.87
N ASN A 21 16.12 -1.41 11.98
CA ASN A 21 14.73 -1.09 11.67
C ASN A 21 14.54 -1.20 10.14
N VAL A 22 14.77 -2.39 9.60
CA VAL A 22 14.24 -2.76 8.30
C VAL A 22 12.78 -3.03 8.56
N SER A 23 11.97 -1.97 8.45
CA SER A 23 10.54 -2.12 8.25
C SER A 23 10.40 -2.96 6.99
N ALA A 24 10.09 -4.24 7.15
CA ALA A 24 9.74 -5.11 6.04
C ALA A 24 8.41 -4.57 5.48
N TYR A 25 8.51 -3.54 4.66
CA TYR A 25 7.42 -3.07 3.84
C TYR A 25 6.83 -4.30 3.16
N SER A 26 5.51 -4.46 3.25
CA SER A 26 4.81 -5.55 2.59
C SER A 26 4.81 -5.31 1.08
N TYR A 27 5.94 -5.58 0.41
CA TYR A 27 6.07 -5.50 -1.05
C TYR A 27 5.32 -6.62 -1.78
N GLY A 28 4.72 -7.57 -1.05
CA GLY A 28 4.15 -8.80 -1.61
C GLY A 28 2.64 -8.90 -1.59
N ASP A 29 1.94 -8.10 -0.78
CA ASP A 29 0.49 -8.17 -0.66
C ASP A 29 -0.17 -7.04 -1.46
N PRO A 30 -0.76 -7.32 -2.65
CA PRO A 30 -1.37 -6.30 -3.49
C PRO A 30 -2.61 -5.65 -2.85
N SER A 31 -3.16 -6.25 -1.78
CA SER A 31 -4.31 -5.70 -1.04
C SER A 31 -3.90 -4.67 0.02
N LYS A 32 -2.62 -4.63 0.42
CA LYS A 32 -2.15 -3.67 1.43
C LYS A 32 -2.21 -2.24 0.91
N GLU A 33 -2.69 -1.33 1.75
CA GLU A 33 -2.72 0.11 1.48
C GLU A 33 -1.57 0.81 2.22
N LYS A 34 -0.78 1.56 1.46
CA LYS A 34 0.40 2.26 1.96
C LYS A 34 0.03 3.34 2.97
N ILE A 35 -1.03 4.09 2.68
CA ILE A 35 -1.54 5.14 3.58
C ILE A 35 -1.98 4.54 4.92
N ALA A 36 -2.62 3.36 4.90
CA ALA A 36 -3.04 2.64 6.11
C ALA A 36 -1.83 2.20 6.96
N GLU A 37 -0.82 1.60 6.32
CA GLU A 37 0.42 1.17 7.00
C GLU A 37 1.18 2.36 7.61
N VAL A 38 1.24 3.49 6.91
CA VAL A 38 1.87 4.70 7.45
C VAL A 38 1.12 5.23 8.67
N HIS A 39 -0.22 5.25 8.64
CA HIS A 39 -1.01 5.62 9.81
C HIS A 39 -0.69 4.75 11.03
N GLU A 40 -0.69 3.43 10.90
CA GLU A 40 -0.39 2.51 12.01
C GLU A 40 1.02 2.73 12.58
N ASN A 41 2.00 2.92 11.70
CA ASN A 41 3.37 3.22 12.10
C ASN A 41 3.47 4.58 12.80
N MET A 42 2.80 5.61 12.28
CA MET A 42 2.73 6.92 12.93
C MET A 42 2.09 6.82 14.30
N MET A 43 1.00 6.07 14.46
CA MET A 43 0.37 5.85 15.77
C MET A 43 1.36 5.24 16.76
N THR A 44 2.17 4.29 16.32
CA THR A 44 3.24 3.70 17.15
C THR A 44 4.25 4.75 17.62
N LYS A 45 4.65 5.70 16.76
CA LYS A 45 5.59 6.78 17.13
C LYS A 45 4.97 7.83 18.04
N LEU A 46 3.74 8.25 17.74
CA LEU A 46 3.01 9.25 18.52
C LEU A 46 2.57 8.73 19.90
N ASN A 47 2.47 7.41 20.09
CA ASN A 47 2.15 6.79 21.37
C ASN A 47 3.37 6.52 22.28
N GLN A 48 4.58 6.89 21.84
CA GLN A 48 5.76 6.86 22.70
C GLN A 48 5.68 7.92 23.80
N SER A 49 6.57 7.82 24.79
CA SER A 49 6.67 8.78 25.91
C SER A 49 8.14 9.22 26.08
N PRO A 50 8.52 10.41 25.57
CA PRO A 50 7.68 11.39 24.86
C PRO A 50 7.29 10.91 23.44
N PRO A 51 6.20 11.45 22.85
CA PRO A 51 5.85 11.21 21.44
C PRO A 51 7.00 11.57 20.50
N ASN A 52 7.21 10.76 19.46
CA ASN A 52 8.28 10.98 18.48
C ASN A 52 7.73 11.57 17.19
N PHE A 53 7.56 12.89 17.17
CA PHE A 53 7.03 13.64 16.02
C PHE A 53 7.96 13.58 14.81
N ASN A 54 9.28 13.64 15.00
CA ASN A 54 10.26 13.56 13.91
C ASN A 54 10.13 12.25 13.12
N GLU A 55 9.99 11.11 13.80
CA GLU A 55 9.79 9.83 13.10
C GLU A 55 8.39 9.71 12.51
N ALA A 56 7.35 10.28 13.14
CA ALA A 56 6.01 10.31 12.57
C ALA A 56 5.94 11.15 11.29
N GLU A 57 6.63 12.31 11.26
CA GLU A 57 6.74 13.16 10.08
C GLU A 57 7.55 12.49 8.96
N ALA A 58 8.66 11.83 9.30
CA ALA A 58 9.44 11.05 8.33
C ALA A 58 8.59 9.94 7.69
N LEU A 59 7.73 9.28 8.45
CA LEU A 59 6.77 8.30 7.92
C LEU A 59 5.73 8.94 7.01
N PHE A 60 5.13 10.06 7.40
CA PHE A 60 4.14 10.76 6.58
C PHE A 60 4.74 11.24 5.25
N ASN A 61 5.97 11.75 5.28
CA ASN A 61 6.68 12.20 4.08
C ASN A 61 6.88 11.09 3.03
N THR A 62 6.78 9.80 3.40
CA THR A 62 6.82 8.69 2.43
C THR A 62 5.58 8.57 1.56
N ILE A 63 4.43 9.13 2.00
CA ILE A 63 3.15 9.11 1.27
C ILE A 63 2.68 10.50 0.86
N LYS A 64 3.38 11.57 1.29
CA LYS A 64 3.01 12.96 1.03
C LYS A 64 2.72 13.21 -0.45
N GLU A 65 3.59 12.76 -1.34
CA GLU A 65 3.44 12.99 -2.78
C GLU A 65 2.15 12.33 -3.32
N GLU A 66 1.86 11.09 -2.92
CA GLU A 66 0.64 10.38 -3.29
C GLU A 66 -0.61 11.10 -2.77
N VAL A 67 -0.58 11.53 -1.49
CA VAL A 67 -1.67 12.28 -0.86
C VAL A 67 -1.90 13.60 -1.59
N SER A 68 -0.84 14.38 -1.82
CA SER A 68 -0.95 15.66 -2.53
C SER A 68 -1.50 15.50 -3.95
N MET A 69 -1.05 14.47 -4.68
CA MET A 69 -1.45 14.23 -6.06
C MET A 69 -2.91 13.77 -6.19
N HIS A 70 -3.38 12.93 -5.26
CA HIS A 70 -4.69 12.31 -5.36
C HIS A 70 -5.76 12.92 -4.46
N MET A 71 -5.37 13.71 -3.47
CA MET A 71 -6.25 14.24 -2.42
C MET A 71 -6.02 15.72 -2.15
N GLY A 72 -5.12 16.40 -2.86
CA GLY A 72 -4.87 17.83 -2.71
C GLY A 72 -3.74 18.17 -1.74
N GLU A 73 -2.99 19.22 -2.07
CA GLU A 73 -1.87 19.70 -1.26
C GLU A 73 -2.32 20.21 0.12
N ASP A 74 -3.55 20.72 0.21
CA ASP A 74 -4.16 21.18 1.46
C ASP A 74 -4.32 20.04 2.47
N VAL A 75 -4.71 18.84 2.04
CA VAL A 75 -4.80 17.65 2.90
C VAL A 75 -3.42 17.29 3.47
N SER A 76 -2.40 17.26 2.62
CA SER A 76 -1.02 17.00 3.04
C SER A 76 -0.52 18.05 4.03
N GLN A 77 -0.76 19.33 3.75
CA GLN A 77 -0.27 20.43 4.57
C GLN A 77 -0.93 20.47 5.95
N VAL A 78 -2.22 20.17 6.05
CA VAL A 78 -2.92 20.13 7.35
C VAL A 78 -2.30 19.09 8.30
N ILE A 79 -1.87 17.94 7.78
CA ILE A 79 -1.23 16.89 8.58
C ILE A 79 0.19 17.32 8.98
N LEU A 80 0.97 17.86 8.03
CA LEU A 80 2.32 18.36 8.31
C LEU A 80 2.31 19.47 9.36
N ASN A 81 1.39 20.42 9.26
CA ASN A 81 1.27 21.50 10.25
C ASN A 81 1.02 20.93 11.66
N SER A 82 0.13 19.94 11.81
CA SER A 82 -0.11 19.33 13.13
C SER A 82 1.10 18.56 13.68
N LEU A 83 1.95 18.01 12.80
CA LEU A 83 3.20 17.36 13.20
C LEU A 83 4.25 18.39 13.63
N GLU A 84 4.40 19.48 12.87
CA GLU A 84 5.31 20.59 13.16
C GLU A 84 4.95 21.32 14.46
N GLU A 85 3.66 21.45 14.75
CA GLU A 85 3.13 22.04 15.99
C GLU A 85 3.19 21.08 17.19
N GLU A 86 3.67 19.84 17.00
CA GLU A 86 3.66 18.77 17.98
C GLU A 86 2.26 18.49 18.59
N ASP A 87 1.20 18.72 17.81
CA ASP A 87 -0.19 18.45 18.21
C ASP A 87 -0.55 17.00 17.84
N LYS A 88 -0.38 16.11 18.81
CA LYS A 88 -0.67 14.69 18.67
C LYS A 88 -2.13 14.44 18.31
N GLU A 89 -3.06 15.04 19.05
CA GLU A 89 -4.49 14.84 18.86
C GLU A 89 -4.96 15.31 17.47
N ALA A 90 -4.50 16.48 17.03
CA ALA A 90 -4.78 16.98 15.68
C ALA A 90 -4.17 16.08 14.61
N THR A 91 -2.91 15.66 14.77
CA THR A 91 -2.24 14.74 13.83
C THR A 91 -3.04 13.45 13.65
N ILE A 92 -3.44 12.82 14.77
CA ILE A 92 -4.22 11.58 14.76
C ILE A 92 -5.56 11.80 14.04
N LYS A 93 -6.28 12.88 14.38
CA LYS A 93 -7.58 13.19 13.77
C LYS A 93 -7.46 13.46 12.27
N ASN A 94 -6.44 14.19 11.84
CA ASN A 94 -6.20 14.51 10.44
C ASN A 94 -5.84 13.26 9.63
N MET A 95 -5.02 12.36 10.20
CA MET A 95 -4.73 11.06 9.57
C MET A 95 -5.97 10.17 9.47
N GLN A 96 -6.85 10.15 10.47
CA GLN A 96 -8.10 9.39 10.39
C GLN A 96 -9.03 9.91 9.28
N LYS A 97 -9.09 11.23 9.08
CA LYS A 97 -9.81 11.83 7.95
C LYS A 97 -9.17 11.48 6.61
N LEU A 98 -7.84 11.47 6.53
CA LEU A 98 -7.12 11.01 5.34
C LEU A 98 -7.45 9.57 4.98
N LEU A 99 -7.53 8.65 5.96
CA LEU A 99 -7.95 7.27 5.70
C LEU A 99 -9.37 7.19 5.14
N ALA A 100 -10.31 7.95 5.69
CA ALA A 100 -11.68 7.98 5.18
C ALA A 100 -11.76 8.56 3.75
N LEU A 101 -10.95 9.58 3.45
CA LEU A 101 -10.82 10.12 2.10
C LEU A 101 -10.23 9.09 1.12
N ASN A 102 -9.22 8.32 1.56
CA ASN A 102 -8.67 7.24 0.75
C ASN A 102 -9.71 6.15 0.47
N ILE A 103 -10.54 5.78 1.46
CA ILE A 103 -11.66 4.84 1.25
C ILE A 103 -12.60 5.37 0.17
N SER A 104 -12.99 6.65 0.21
CA SER A 104 -13.83 7.28 -0.84
C SER A 104 -13.21 7.10 -2.22
N ARG A 105 -11.94 7.53 -2.37
CA ARG A 105 -11.20 7.42 -3.64
C ARG A 105 -11.15 5.98 -4.16
N ARG A 106 -10.90 5.00 -3.28
CA ARG A 106 -10.84 3.58 -3.65
C ARG A 106 -12.19 3.07 -4.13
N LEU A 107 -13.27 3.37 -3.41
CA LEU A 107 -14.62 2.92 -3.78
C LEU A 107 -15.14 3.61 -5.05
N GLU A 108 -14.80 4.88 -5.28
CA GLU A 108 -15.07 5.57 -6.55
C GLU A 108 -14.32 4.92 -7.72
N ALA A 109 -13.05 4.54 -7.52
CA ALA A 109 -12.27 3.84 -8.52
C ALA A 109 -12.84 2.44 -8.82
N VAL A 110 -13.37 1.73 -7.81
CA VAL A 110 -14.10 0.47 -8.04
C VAL A 110 -15.34 0.71 -8.89
N GLU A 111 -16.16 1.72 -8.59
CA GLU A 111 -17.36 2.03 -9.39
C GLU A 111 -17.04 2.31 -10.86
N LYS A 112 -15.95 3.05 -11.11
CA LYS A 112 -15.50 3.41 -12.46
C LYS A 112 -15.00 2.19 -13.24
N ASN A 113 -14.33 1.25 -12.58
CA ASN A 113 -13.77 0.04 -13.18
C ASN A 113 -14.60 -1.21 -12.86
N PHE A 114 -15.89 -1.05 -12.55
CA PHE A 114 -16.72 -2.10 -11.95
C PHE A 114 -16.72 -3.41 -12.76
N ASP A 115 -16.71 -3.30 -14.09
CA ASP A 115 -16.74 -4.44 -15.00
C ASP A 115 -15.38 -5.17 -15.10
N GLU A 116 -14.31 -4.57 -14.58
CA GLU A 116 -12.98 -5.17 -14.47
C GLU A 116 -12.81 -5.86 -13.10
N TYR A 117 -13.26 -7.11 -13.00
CA TYR A 117 -13.30 -7.84 -11.74
C TYR A 117 -11.98 -7.82 -10.95
N ASP A 118 -10.84 -8.13 -11.57
CA ASP A 118 -9.55 -8.18 -10.86
C ASP A 118 -9.10 -6.79 -10.37
N THR A 119 -9.28 -5.76 -11.20
CA THR A 119 -8.98 -4.36 -10.84
C THR A 119 -9.86 -3.92 -9.68
N SER A 120 -11.17 -4.09 -9.82
CA SER A 120 -12.17 -3.71 -8.81
C SER A 120 -11.99 -4.46 -7.49
N LYS A 121 -11.72 -5.76 -7.55
CA LYS A 121 -11.47 -6.57 -6.35
C LYS A 121 -10.23 -6.10 -5.60
N LYS A 122 -9.14 -5.80 -6.32
CA LYS A 122 -7.90 -5.28 -5.71
C LYS A 122 -8.12 -3.91 -5.07
N LEU A 123 -8.81 -3.00 -5.76
CA LEU A 123 -9.13 -1.66 -5.25
C LEU A 123 -10.04 -1.73 -4.01
N LEU A 124 -11.05 -2.59 -4.03
CA LEU A 124 -11.93 -2.81 -2.90
C LEU A 124 -11.18 -3.39 -1.70
N ALA A 125 -10.28 -4.35 -1.93
CA ALA A 125 -9.44 -4.91 -0.88
C ALA A 125 -8.53 -3.85 -0.23
N LYS A 126 -7.97 -2.92 -1.02
CA LYS A 126 -7.23 -1.76 -0.49
C LYS A 126 -8.12 -0.80 0.31
N GLY A 127 -9.33 -0.54 -0.17
CA GLY A 127 -10.33 0.22 0.58
C GLY A 127 -10.65 -0.42 1.93
N PHE A 128 -10.81 -1.75 1.95
CA PHE A 128 -11.06 -2.50 3.17
C PHE A 128 -9.85 -2.51 4.12
N ASP A 129 -8.62 -2.71 3.62
CA ASP A 129 -7.39 -2.62 4.43
C ASP A 129 -7.23 -1.21 5.06
N THR A 130 -7.60 -0.16 4.32
CA THR A 130 -7.69 1.21 4.85
C THR A 130 -8.71 1.31 5.98
N TYR A 131 -9.87 0.68 5.81
CA TYR A 131 -10.90 0.64 6.84
C TYR A 131 -10.47 -0.13 8.09
N GLU A 132 -9.75 -1.25 7.95
CA GLU A 132 -9.23 -2.02 9.09
C GLU A 132 -8.32 -1.15 9.98
N ALA A 133 -7.52 -0.26 9.40
CA ALA A 133 -6.72 0.71 10.17
C ALA A 133 -7.59 1.75 10.93
N LEU A 134 -8.80 2.06 10.44
CA LEU A 134 -9.79 2.92 11.12
C LEU A 134 -10.67 2.16 12.11
N SER A 135 -10.86 0.85 11.93
CA SER A 135 -11.81 0.02 12.67
C SER A 135 -11.68 0.18 14.20
N PRO A 136 -10.48 0.20 14.82
CA PRO A 136 -10.36 0.40 16.27
C PRO A 136 -10.99 1.72 16.76
N VAL A 137 -10.90 2.78 15.97
CA VAL A 137 -11.45 4.11 16.30
C VAL A 137 -12.97 4.09 16.19
N ILE A 138 -13.50 3.45 15.15
CA ILE A 138 -14.95 3.32 14.95
C ILE A 138 -15.54 2.43 16.04
N ALA A 139 -14.95 1.26 16.30
CA ALA A 139 -15.42 0.31 17.30
C ALA A 139 -15.43 0.90 18.72
N ALA A 140 -14.44 1.75 19.06
CA ALA A 140 -14.40 2.44 20.34
C ALA A 140 -15.56 3.43 20.53
N LYS A 141 -16.09 4.00 19.45
CA LYS A 141 -17.25 4.92 19.47
C LYS A 141 -18.57 4.16 19.35
N ASN A 142 -18.64 3.18 18.44
CA ASN A 142 -19.81 2.40 18.12
C ASN A 142 -19.40 1.05 17.49
N ALA A 143 -19.38 -0.02 18.29
CA ALA A 143 -19.01 -1.36 17.84
C ALA A 143 -20.02 -1.98 16.84
N GLU A 144 -21.30 -1.61 16.93
CA GLU A 144 -22.32 -2.05 15.97
C GLU A 144 -22.07 -1.41 14.60
N LEU A 145 -21.72 -0.12 14.58
CA LEU A 145 -21.34 0.58 13.35
C LEU A 145 -20.11 -0.06 12.70
N ASP A 146 -19.09 -0.42 13.48
CA ASP A 146 -17.91 -1.11 12.96
C ASP A 146 -18.27 -2.44 12.28
N THR A 147 -19.14 -3.22 12.93
CA THR A 147 -19.63 -4.50 12.40
C THR A 147 -20.40 -4.29 11.09
N ASN A 148 -21.27 -3.28 11.04
CA ASN A 148 -22.06 -2.97 9.84
C ASN A 148 -21.19 -2.49 8.69
N LEU A 149 -20.17 -1.67 8.95
CA LEU A 149 -19.24 -1.21 7.91
C LEU A 149 -18.45 -2.37 7.30
N LYS A 150 -17.94 -3.30 8.12
CA LYS A 150 -17.29 -4.53 7.63
C LYS A 150 -18.22 -5.36 6.74
N ALA A 151 -19.47 -5.54 7.19
CA ALA A 151 -20.47 -6.26 6.42
C ALA A 151 -20.81 -5.58 5.08
N GLU A 152 -20.76 -4.25 5.00
CA GLU A 152 -20.94 -3.54 3.72
C GLU A 152 -19.74 -3.70 2.78
N PHE A 153 -18.50 -3.81 3.29
CA PHE A 153 -17.36 -4.19 2.44
C PHE A 153 -17.50 -5.62 1.89
N ASP A 154 -18.01 -6.56 2.70
CA ASP A 154 -18.32 -7.91 2.24
C ASP A 154 -19.39 -7.92 1.15
N LYS A 155 -20.48 -7.15 1.33
CA LYS A 155 -21.53 -6.99 0.31
C LYS A 155 -21.00 -6.33 -0.96
N ALA A 156 -20.17 -5.29 -0.83
CA ALA A 156 -19.53 -4.65 -1.97
C ALA A 156 -18.65 -5.64 -2.74
N LEU A 157 -17.96 -6.55 -2.05
CA LEU A 157 -17.15 -7.59 -2.68
C LEU A 157 -18.02 -8.63 -3.38
N GLU A 158 -19.10 -9.07 -2.73
CA GLU A 158 -20.06 -10.00 -3.30
C GLU A 158 -20.76 -9.44 -4.55
N ALA A 159 -20.96 -8.11 -4.59
CA ALA A 159 -21.56 -7.36 -5.68
C ALA A 159 -20.65 -7.28 -6.92
N LEU A 160 -19.33 -7.44 -6.79
CA LEU A 160 -18.43 -7.54 -7.95
C LEU A 160 -18.68 -8.82 -8.78
N GLY A 161 -19.44 -9.78 -8.24
CA GLY A 161 -19.65 -11.08 -8.88
C GLY A 161 -18.40 -11.95 -8.81
N ASN A 162 -18.28 -12.89 -9.74
CA ASN A 162 -17.12 -13.74 -9.94
C ASN A 162 -17.12 -14.27 -11.37
N PRO A 163 -16.12 -14.00 -12.22
CA PRO A 163 -16.08 -14.53 -13.58
C PRO A 163 -15.92 -16.07 -13.63
N GLY A 164 -15.50 -16.69 -12.52
CA GLY A 164 -15.25 -18.13 -12.45
C GLY A 164 -14.00 -18.56 -13.23
N LEU A 165 -13.56 -19.80 -13.01
CA LEU A 165 -12.45 -20.38 -13.76
C LEU A 165 -13.02 -21.11 -14.98
N PHE A 166 -12.83 -20.55 -16.18
CA PHE A 166 -13.45 -21.05 -17.42
C PHE A 166 -14.98 -21.13 -17.34
N GLY A 167 -15.63 -20.17 -16.66
CA GLY A 167 -17.09 -20.13 -16.45
C GLY A 167 -17.61 -21.07 -15.35
N VAL A 168 -16.74 -21.85 -14.70
CA VAL A 168 -17.15 -22.65 -13.54
C VAL A 168 -17.14 -21.77 -12.30
N GLY A 169 -18.29 -21.70 -11.62
CA GLY A 169 -18.46 -20.88 -10.41
C GLY A 169 -18.71 -19.40 -10.70
N GLU A 170 -19.17 -19.08 -11.91
CA GLU A 170 -19.56 -17.74 -12.31
C GLU A 170 -20.71 -17.20 -11.44
N LYS A 171 -20.60 -15.93 -11.05
CA LYS A 171 -21.61 -15.17 -10.34
C LYS A 171 -21.73 -13.81 -11.02
N GLU A 172 -22.95 -13.46 -11.40
CA GLU A 172 -23.25 -12.15 -11.97
C GLU A 172 -22.88 -11.03 -11.00
N SER A 173 -22.43 -9.91 -11.55
CA SER A 173 -22.19 -8.69 -10.79
C SER A 173 -23.51 -7.93 -10.53
N ASP A 174 -23.53 -7.12 -9.49
CA ASP A 174 -24.67 -6.31 -9.03
C ASP A 174 -24.18 -4.89 -8.74
N LYS A 175 -24.22 -4.03 -9.77
CA LYS A 175 -23.68 -2.67 -9.67
C LYS A 175 -24.47 -1.80 -8.70
N GLU A 176 -25.80 -1.99 -8.69
CA GLU A 176 -26.70 -1.31 -7.79
C GLU A 176 -26.38 -1.63 -6.32
N GLN A 177 -26.20 -2.90 -5.97
CA GLN A 177 -25.80 -3.31 -4.61
C GLN A 177 -24.45 -2.70 -4.22
N PHE A 178 -23.48 -2.65 -5.14
CA PHE A 178 -22.20 -2.00 -4.87
C PHE A 178 -22.36 -0.50 -4.57
N ILE A 179 -23.17 0.21 -5.36
CA ILE A 179 -23.43 1.64 -5.17
C ILE A 179 -24.10 1.89 -3.81
N GLU A 180 -25.06 1.05 -3.42
CA GLU A 180 -25.71 1.12 -2.11
C GLU A 180 -24.71 0.93 -0.96
N SER A 181 -23.89 -0.11 -1.03
CA SER A 181 -22.86 -0.38 0.00
C SER A 181 -21.82 0.73 0.07
N LYS A 182 -21.36 1.24 -1.08
CA LYS A 182 -20.47 2.41 -1.14
C LYS A 182 -21.11 3.61 -0.44
N SER A 183 -22.34 3.97 -0.79
CA SER A 183 -23.03 5.12 -0.20
C SER A 183 -23.15 4.96 1.32
N PHE A 184 -23.53 3.76 1.79
CA PHE A 184 -23.62 3.49 3.22
C PHE A 184 -22.27 3.69 3.90
N ILE A 185 -21.20 3.08 3.37
CA ILE A 185 -19.85 3.18 3.95
C ILE A 185 -19.43 4.64 4.09
N LEU A 186 -19.55 5.42 3.02
CA LEU A 186 -19.12 6.82 3.01
C LEU A 186 -19.99 7.67 3.94
N ASP A 187 -21.31 7.55 3.88
CA ASP A 187 -22.17 8.37 4.73
C ASP A 187 -22.01 8.06 6.22
N LYS A 188 -21.77 6.78 6.57
CA LYS A 188 -21.60 6.36 7.96
C LYS A 188 -20.24 6.69 8.55
N LEU A 189 -19.20 6.88 7.74
CA LEU A 189 -17.89 7.31 8.22
C LEU A 189 -17.82 8.81 8.56
N LYS A 190 -18.76 9.63 8.05
CA LYS A 190 -18.74 11.09 8.24
C LYS A 190 -18.86 11.54 9.69
N GLU A 191 -19.90 11.06 10.39
CA GLU A 191 -20.22 11.48 11.76
C GLU A 191 -19.11 11.15 12.78
N PRO A 192 -18.61 9.90 12.89
CA PRO A 192 -17.62 9.56 13.92
C PRO A 192 -16.27 10.29 13.74
N LEU A 193 -15.98 10.75 12.51
CA LEU A 193 -14.75 11.45 12.11
C LEU A 193 -14.93 12.96 11.93
N ASN A 194 -16.14 13.48 12.11
CA ASN A 194 -16.48 14.89 11.88
C ASN A 194 -16.01 15.39 10.50
N ILE A 195 -16.48 14.69 9.46
CA ILE A 195 -16.29 15.02 8.04
C ILE A 195 -17.63 15.56 7.53
N GLU A 196 -17.61 16.79 7.00
CA GLU A 196 -18.81 17.40 6.40
C GLU A 196 -19.05 16.85 4.99
N GLU A 197 -18.01 16.88 4.16
CA GLU A 197 -18.02 16.30 2.82
C GLU A 197 -16.66 15.66 2.50
N TYR A 198 -16.69 14.62 1.67
CA TYR A 198 -15.49 14.08 1.04
C TYR A 198 -15.13 14.98 -0.14
N SER A 199 -14.55 16.14 0.15
CA SER A 199 -14.14 17.11 -0.86
C SER A 199 -12.70 17.53 -0.61
N ALA A 200 -11.81 17.10 -1.51
CA ALA A 200 -10.67 17.90 -1.91
C ALA A 200 -11.07 18.54 -3.24
N GLY A 201 -11.10 19.87 -3.33
CA GLY A 201 -11.48 20.53 -4.59
C GLY A 201 -10.60 20.04 -5.75
N HIS A 202 -11.25 19.62 -6.85
CA HIS A 202 -10.67 19.19 -8.15
C HIS A 202 -10.32 17.70 -8.32
N PHE A 203 -11.33 16.86 -8.56
CA PHE A 203 -11.11 15.56 -9.22
C PHE A 203 -10.95 15.77 -10.74
N THR A 204 -9.71 15.90 -11.21
CA THR A 204 -9.39 15.63 -12.61
C THR A 204 -9.13 14.13 -12.81
N GLU A 205 -9.44 13.67 -14.02
CA GLU A 205 -9.46 12.31 -14.57
C GLU A 205 -8.18 11.45 -14.41
N SER A 206 -7.20 11.86 -13.61
CA SER A 206 -5.89 11.21 -13.46
C SER A 206 -5.80 10.16 -12.34
N ALA A 207 -6.82 9.99 -11.50
CA ALA A 207 -6.84 8.93 -10.47
C ALA A 207 -6.88 7.49 -11.04
N THR A 208 -7.10 7.33 -12.35
CA THR A 208 -7.02 6.04 -13.06
C THR A 208 -5.77 5.84 -13.91
N ALA A 209 -4.82 6.78 -13.92
CA ALA A 209 -3.59 6.65 -14.72
C ALA A 209 -2.40 6.08 -13.91
N GLY A 210 -2.33 6.34 -12.60
CA GLY A 210 -1.17 5.98 -11.78
C GLY A 210 -1.08 4.52 -11.32
N GLU A 211 -2.19 3.77 -11.33
CA GLU A 211 -2.21 2.37 -10.88
C GLU A 211 -2.39 1.36 -12.01
N SER A 212 -2.71 1.84 -13.22
CA SER A 212 -2.73 1.04 -14.46
C SER A 212 -1.38 1.07 -15.20
N GLU A 213 -0.42 1.91 -14.80
CA GLU A 213 0.90 2.02 -15.46
C GLU A 213 2.07 1.35 -14.72
N ASN A 214 1.83 0.57 -13.66
CA ASN A 214 2.90 -0.21 -13.02
C ASN A 214 2.56 -1.68 -12.78
N GLN A 215 1.58 -2.24 -13.48
CA GLN A 215 1.32 -3.69 -13.43
C GLN A 215 0.82 -4.31 -14.75
N SER A 216 1.17 -3.71 -15.90
CA SER A 216 0.98 -4.33 -17.23
C SER A 216 2.24 -4.36 -18.11
N ASP A 217 3.42 -4.07 -17.55
CA ASP A 217 4.70 -4.26 -18.25
C ASP A 217 5.77 -4.78 -17.28
N LYS A 218 5.62 -6.05 -16.89
CA LYS A 218 6.72 -6.90 -16.38
C LYS A 218 6.34 -8.38 -16.38
N ASP A 219 5.68 -8.84 -17.43
CA ASP A 219 5.95 -10.19 -17.88
C ASP A 219 7.36 -10.18 -18.48
N GLN A 220 8.38 -10.40 -17.64
CA GLN A 220 9.72 -10.74 -18.12
C GLN A 220 9.70 -12.15 -18.71
N TYR A 221 9.00 -12.33 -19.82
CA TYR A 221 9.41 -13.34 -20.78
C TYR A 221 10.43 -12.66 -21.70
N THR A 222 11.67 -13.14 -21.66
CA THR A 222 12.67 -12.71 -22.64
C THR A 222 12.18 -13.11 -24.02
N ASP A 223 11.68 -12.16 -24.81
CA ASP A 223 11.28 -12.43 -26.18
C ASP A 223 12.52 -12.84 -27.00
N PHE A 224 12.56 -14.12 -27.40
CA PHE A 224 13.67 -14.71 -28.16
C PHE A 224 13.57 -14.44 -29.66
N SER A 225 12.56 -13.69 -30.12
CA SER A 225 12.44 -13.25 -31.51
C SER A 225 13.52 -12.22 -31.89
N GLU A 226 13.99 -11.43 -30.93
CA GLU A 226 15.03 -10.43 -31.14
C GLU A 226 16.44 -10.99 -30.90
N LEU A 227 17.31 -10.90 -31.93
CA LEU A 227 18.72 -11.35 -31.89
C LEU A 227 19.53 -10.75 -30.73
N LYS A 228 19.16 -9.57 -30.24
CA LYS A 228 19.85 -8.90 -29.13
C LYS A 228 19.63 -9.61 -27.79
N ASN A 229 18.51 -10.31 -27.63
CA ASN A 229 18.14 -11.02 -26.40
C ASN A 229 18.86 -12.38 -26.27
N TRP A 230 19.50 -12.86 -27.34
CA TRP A 230 20.38 -14.01 -27.32
C TRP A 230 21.80 -13.71 -26.81
N LEU A 231 22.19 -12.42 -26.79
CA LEU A 231 23.55 -12.00 -26.44
C LEU A 231 24.00 -12.49 -25.04
N PRO A 232 23.17 -12.41 -23.98
CA PRO A 232 23.56 -12.90 -22.65
C PRO A 232 23.78 -14.42 -22.61
N ILE A 233 22.95 -15.18 -23.35
CA ILE A 233 23.03 -16.65 -23.41
C ILE A 233 24.30 -17.08 -24.14
N VAL A 234 24.63 -16.42 -25.25
CA VAL A 234 25.86 -16.70 -26.02
C VAL A 234 27.10 -16.41 -25.17
N ILE A 235 27.11 -15.30 -24.41
CA ILE A 235 28.22 -14.98 -23.50
C ILE A 235 28.37 -16.05 -22.41
N LEU A 236 27.25 -16.48 -21.81
CA LEU A 236 27.26 -17.54 -20.79
C LEU A 236 27.78 -18.87 -21.35
N ALA A 237 27.36 -19.25 -22.56
CA ALA A 237 27.85 -20.45 -23.23
C ALA A 237 29.36 -20.40 -23.51
N VAL A 238 29.87 -19.25 -23.96
CA VAL A 238 31.32 -19.05 -24.18
C VAL A 238 32.11 -19.18 -22.88
N ILE A 239 31.60 -18.64 -21.77
CA ILE A 239 32.24 -18.77 -20.44
C ILE A 239 32.28 -20.23 -20.01
N ILE A 240 31.18 -20.97 -20.17
CA ILE A 240 31.13 -22.41 -19.82
C ILE A 240 32.12 -23.21 -20.65
N ILE A 241 32.20 -22.96 -21.97
CA ILE A 241 33.16 -23.63 -22.85
C ILE A 241 34.60 -23.28 -22.46
N ALA A 242 34.89 -22.02 -22.15
CA ALA A 242 36.22 -21.58 -21.71
C ALA A 242 36.64 -22.26 -20.39
N VAL A 243 35.72 -22.36 -19.42
CA VAL A 243 35.95 -23.07 -18.15
C VAL A 243 36.17 -24.56 -18.41
N PHE A 244 35.37 -25.18 -19.27
CA PHE A 244 35.52 -26.60 -19.61
C PHE A 244 36.87 -26.89 -20.28
N LEU A 245 37.30 -26.07 -21.23
CA LEU A 245 38.60 -26.19 -21.89
C LEU A 245 39.76 -25.95 -20.91
N TYR A 246 39.61 -24.98 -20.01
CA TYR A 246 40.60 -24.70 -18.97
C TYR A 246 40.76 -25.87 -17.99
N VAL A 247 39.65 -26.46 -17.54
CA VAL A 247 39.67 -27.63 -16.65
C VAL A 247 40.23 -28.86 -17.36
N ARG A 248 39.87 -29.09 -18.63
CA ARG A 248 40.41 -30.20 -19.43
C ARG A 248 41.93 -30.07 -19.62
N LYS A 249 42.44 -28.87 -19.93
CA LYS A 249 43.88 -28.59 -20.07
C LYS A 249 44.67 -28.77 -18.76
N ARG A 250 44.03 -28.69 -17.59
CA ARG A 250 44.66 -28.97 -16.30
C ARG A 250 44.65 -30.44 -15.88
N ARG A 251 43.85 -31.29 -16.55
CA ARG A 251 43.73 -32.73 -16.24
C ARG A 251 44.53 -33.65 -17.18
N THR A 252 45.00 -33.13 -18.31
CA THR A 252 46.09 -33.71 -19.13
C THR A 252 47.39 -33.02 -18.80
#